data_AF-A0A973DAL8-F1
#
_entry.id   AF-A0A973DAL8-F1
#
_cell.length_a   1.000
_cell.length_b   1.000
_cell.length_c   1.000
_cell.angle_alpha   90.00
_cell.angle_beta   90.00
_cell.angle_gamma   90.00
#
_symmetry.space_group_name_H-M   'P 1'
#
loop_
_entity.id
_entity.type
_entity.pdbx_description
1 polymer ?
#
loop_
_entity_poly.entity_id
_entity_poly.type
_entity_poly.pdbx_seq_one_letter_code
_entity_poly.pdbx_strand_id
1 'polypeptide(L)'
;MINLPLKLEYILPPLCLVILSSLFATFNLNEYLEFNRELVANGEFWRIFTSQFVHANWPHLGLNCAGILLIWALHAEHTSPARYAFNIAILALWCGLGVWLFCPDIQIYTGLSALLHGVIIWGAVKDVQAGMFSGWLLFAGTWAKVIWEQIAGPSESVSQLIASNVAIDAHFIGAIGGTLLALPVFIKIIKNRE
;
A
#
# COMPACT_ATOMS: atom_id res chain seq x y z
N MET A 1 -23.30 14.44 5.30
CA MET A 1 -22.04 15.22 5.42
C MET A 1 -20.92 14.25 5.69
N ILE A 2 -19.86 14.26 4.89
CA ILE A 2 -18.64 13.49 5.21
C ILE A 2 -17.90 14.31 6.28
N ASN A 3 -17.76 13.75 7.48
CA ASN A 3 -16.92 14.35 8.50
C ASN A 3 -15.48 13.91 8.24
N LEU A 4 -14.63 14.84 7.80
CA LEU A 4 -13.23 14.55 7.52
C LEU A 4 -12.39 14.53 8.81
N PRO A 5 -11.39 13.63 8.92
CA PRO A 5 -10.56 13.50 10.10
C PRO A 5 -9.47 14.58 10.14
N LEU A 6 -9.86 15.81 10.46
CA LEU A 6 -9.00 17.01 10.35
C LEU A 6 -8.08 17.26 11.56
N LYS A 7 -8.08 16.39 12.57
CA LYS A 7 -7.13 16.51 13.69
C LYS A 7 -5.71 16.25 13.18
N LEU A 8 -4.73 16.99 13.73
CA LEU A 8 -3.32 16.87 13.31
C LEU A 8 -2.79 15.44 13.41
N GLU A 9 -3.20 14.67 14.42
CA GLU A 9 -2.80 13.26 14.57
C GLU A 9 -3.21 12.36 13.40
N TYR A 10 -4.27 12.73 12.68
CA TYR A 10 -4.76 11.98 11.51
C TYR A 10 -4.18 12.52 10.20
N ILE A 11 -3.83 13.81 10.15
CA ILE A 11 -3.26 14.45 8.95
C ILE A 11 -1.75 14.20 8.84
N LEU A 12 -1.01 14.31 9.95
CA LEU A 12 0.45 14.30 9.93
C LEU A 12 1.04 13.00 9.35
N PRO A 13 0.60 11.79 9.73
CA PRO A 13 1.20 10.56 9.20
C PRO A 13 1.12 10.41 7.66
N PRO A 14 -0.05 10.52 7.00
CA PRO A 14 -0.12 10.47 5.55
C PRO A 14 0.58 11.65 4.87
N LEU A 15 0.56 12.85 5.47
CA LEU A 15 1.29 13.99 4.94
C LEU A 15 2.80 13.75 4.94
N CYS A 16 3.35 13.18 6.01
CA CYS A 16 4.77 12.80 6.07
C CYS A 16 5.13 11.79 4.98
N LEU A 17 4.27 10.80 4.72
CA LEU A 17 4.47 9.81 3.66
C LEU A 17 4.48 10.44 2.26
N VAL A 18 3.53 11.35 1.99
CA VAL A 18 3.47 12.11 0.74
C VAL A 18 4.71 12.98 0.57
N ILE A 19 5.12 13.71 1.61
CA ILE A 19 6.30 14.58 1.58
C ILE A 19 7.56 13.74 1.32
N LEU A 20 7.74 12.63 2.04
CA LEU A 20 8.88 11.74 1.84
C LEU A 20 9.00 11.27 0.39
N SER A 21 7.91 10.72 -0.15
CA SER A 21 7.89 10.20 -1.53
C SER A 21 8.08 11.32 -2.57
N SER A 22 7.55 12.52 -2.30
CA SER A 22 7.73 13.68 -3.17
C SER A 22 9.17 14.22 -3.13
N LEU A 23 9.83 14.19 -1.97
CA LEU A 23 11.25 14.54 -1.87
C LEU A 23 12.10 13.55 -2.67
N PHE A 24 11.85 12.25 -2.55
CA PHE A 24 12.57 11.24 -3.34
C PHE A 24 12.39 11.44 -4.85
N ALA A 25 11.17 11.78 -5.31
CA ALA A 25 10.91 12.13 -6.71
C ALA A 25 11.60 13.43 -7.14
N THR A 26 11.56 14.47 -6.30
CA THR A 26 12.16 15.79 -6.58
C THR A 26 13.69 15.70 -6.76
N PHE A 27 14.35 14.89 -5.94
CA PHE A 27 15.80 14.68 -5.98
C PHE A 27 16.22 13.51 -6.88
N ASN A 28 15.28 12.91 -7.63
CA ASN A 28 15.54 11.80 -8.56
C ASN A 28 16.29 10.60 -7.93
N LEU A 29 15.87 10.18 -6.73
CA LEU A 29 16.59 9.16 -5.96
C LEU A 29 16.31 7.71 -6.38
N ASN A 30 15.60 7.48 -7.49
CA ASN A 30 15.21 6.15 -7.94
C ASN A 30 16.42 5.22 -8.08
N GLU A 31 17.53 5.70 -8.68
CA GLU A 31 18.74 4.89 -8.88
C GLU A 31 19.32 4.29 -7.58
N TYR A 32 19.09 4.93 -6.43
CA TYR A 32 19.56 4.48 -5.12
C TYR A 32 18.54 3.65 -4.33
N LEU A 33 17.25 3.81 -4.62
CA LEU A 33 16.16 3.39 -3.75
C LEU A 33 15.20 2.40 -4.39
N GLU A 34 15.09 2.38 -5.72
CA GLU A 34 14.21 1.44 -6.40
C GLU A 34 14.68 0.01 -6.19
N PHE A 35 13.71 -0.91 -6.21
CA PHE A 35 14.03 -2.31 -6.20
C PHE A 35 14.73 -2.61 -7.52
N ASN A 36 15.96 -3.08 -7.43
CA ASN A 36 16.68 -3.65 -8.55
C ASN A 36 17.16 -5.02 -8.12
N ARG A 37 16.70 -6.06 -8.81
CA ARG A 37 16.94 -7.46 -8.42
C ARG A 37 18.42 -7.80 -8.36
N GLU A 38 19.21 -7.35 -9.31
CA GLU A 38 20.66 -7.59 -9.34
C GLU A 38 21.35 -6.89 -8.15
N LEU A 39 21.02 -5.63 -7.88
CA LEU A 39 21.61 -4.88 -6.77
C LEU A 39 21.21 -5.45 -5.41
N VAL A 40 19.95 -5.90 -5.25
CA VAL A 40 19.51 -6.60 -4.04
C VAL A 40 20.29 -7.92 -3.88
N ALA A 41 20.50 -8.68 -4.96
CA ALA A 41 21.33 -9.89 -4.92
C ALA A 41 22.78 -9.60 -4.49
N ASN A 42 23.29 -8.42 -4.84
CA ASN A 42 24.62 -7.94 -4.48
C ASN A 42 24.70 -7.25 -3.11
N GLY A 43 23.65 -7.33 -2.29
CA GLY A 43 23.66 -6.88 -0.89
C GLY A 43 22.98 -5.54 -0.61
N GLU A 44 22.39 -4.90 -1.63
CA GLU A 44 21.63 -3.65 -1.46
C GLU A 44 20.21 -3.88 -0.92
N PHE A 45 20.09 -4.59 0.21
CA PHE A 45 18.82 -5.06 0.76
C PHE A 45 17.85 -3.95 1.16
N TRP A 46 18.33 -2.72 1.38
CA TRP A 46 17.44 -1.59 1.67
C TRP A 46 16.45 -1.34 0.54
N ARG A 47 16.81 -1.67 -0.72
CA ARG A 47 15.95 -1.54 -1.90
C ARG A 47 14.65 -2.35 -1.82
N ILE A 48 14.64 -3.43 -1.04
CA ILE A 48 13.43 -4.20 -0.73
C ILE A 48 12.41 -3.28 -0.05
N PHE A 49 12.85 -2.50 0.93
CA PHE A 49 11.99 -1.59 1.69
C PHE A 49 11.79 -0.24 0.98
N THR A 50 12.85 0.37 0.46
CA THR A 50 12.82 1.75 -0.06
C THR A 50 12.07 1.87 -1.38
N SER A 51 12.01 0.80 -2.16
CA SER A 51 11.30 0.74 -3.45
C SER A 51 9.83 1.14 -3.37
N GLN A 52 9.23 0.96 -2.20
CA GLN A 52 7.84 1.29 -1.97
C GLN A 52 7.60 2.80 -1.95
N PHE A 53 8.62 3.62 -1.67
CA PHE A 53 8.48 5.07 -1.48
C PHE A 53 8.96 5.89 -2.70
N VAL A 54 9.56 5.23 -3.69
CA VAL A 54 9.95 5.82 -4.97
C VAL A 54 8.94 5.49 -6.06
N HIS A 55 8.93 6.27 -7.14
CA HIS A 55 7.93 6.16 -8.20
C HIS A 55 8.57 6.37 -9.56
N ALA A 56 8.13 5.59 -10.56
CA ALA A 56 8.59 5.71 -11.95
C ALA A 56 8.46 7.14 -12.53
N ASN A 57 7.37 7.85 -12.23
CA ASN A 57 7.15 9.23 -12.68
C ASN A 57 6.18 10.00 -11.78
N TRP A 58 5.99 11.30 -12.05
CA TRP A 58 5.05 12.15 -11.29
C TRP A 58 3.59 11.69 -11.35
N PRO A 59 3.03 11.29 -12.52
CA PRO A 59 1.70 10.67 -12.56
C PRO A 59 1.54 9.47 -11.63
N HIS A 60 2.55 8.59 -11.55
CA HIS A 60 2.55 7.44 -10.66
C HIS A 60 2.49 7.86 -9.18
N LEU A 61 3.30 8.85 -8.78
CA LEU A 61 3.21 9.42 -7.43
C LEU A 61 1.84 10.05 -7.18
N GLY A 62 1.29 10.79 -8.15
CA GLY A 62 -0.03 11.42 -8.06
C GLY A 62 -1.16 10.43 -7.79
N LEU A 63 -1.17 9.30 -8.50
CA LEU A 63 -2.14 8.21 -8.27
C LEU A 63 -2.03 7.62 -6.86
N ASN A 64 -0.80 7.42 -6.37
CA ASN A 64 -0.58 6.91 -5.02
C ASN A 64 -0.94 7.94 -3.94
N CYS A 65 -0.68 9.22 -4.15
CA CYS A 65 -1.14 10.30 -3.28
C CYS A 65 -2.67 10.35 -3.21
N ALA A 66 -3.37 10.16 -4.33
CA ALA A 66 -4.82 10.05 -4.34
C ALA A 66 -5.31 8.83 -3.53
N GLY A 67 -4.61 7.68 -3.64
CA GLY A 67 -4.85 6.51 -2.81
C GLY A 67 -4.64 6.77 -1.31
N ILE A 68 -3.56 7.46 -0.93
CA ILE A 68 -3.30 7.88 0.45
C ILE A 68 -4.43 8.77 0.96
N LEU A 69 -4.86 9.76 0.18
CA LEU A 69 -5.94 10.67 0.56
C LEU A 69 -7.27 9.94 0.74
N LEU A 70 -7.59 8.99 -0.14
CA LEU A 70 -8.78 8.16 -0.03
C LEU A 70 -8.75 7.33 1.26
N ILE A 71 -7.64 6.63 1.53
CA ILE A 71 -7.46 5.81 2.74
C ILE A 71 -7.53 6.68 4.00
N TRP A 72 -6.91 7.87 3.99
CA TRP A 72 -6.99 8.82 5.08
C TRP A 72 -8.45 9.24 5.35
N ALA A 73 -9.18 9.63 4.31
CA ALA A 73 -10.56 10.06 4.44
C ALA A 73 -11.48 8.95 5.00
N LEU A 74 -11.17 7.69 4.70
CA LEU A 74 -11.97 6.54 5.15
C LEU A 74 -11.58 6.01 6.53
N HIS A 75 -10.28 5.94 6.85
CA HIS A 75 -9.80 5.12 7.96
C HIS A 75 -8.87 5.84 8.96
N ALA A 76 -8.59 7.14 8.80
CA ALA A 76 -7.59 7.79 9.65
C ALA A 76 -7.96 7.77 11.15
N GLU A 77 -9.25 7.85 11.49
CA GLU A 77 -9.70 7.81 12.89
C GLU A 77 -9.52 6.43 13.55
N HIS A 78 -9.26 5.38 12.77
CA HIS A 78 -9.02 4.03 13.27
C HIS A 78 -7.56 3.76 13.63
N THR A 79 -6.65 4.69 13.35
CA THR A 79 -5.22 4.51 13.54
C THR A 79 -4.58 5.67 14.31
N SER A 80 -3.76 5.33 15.30
CA SER A 80 -2.82 6.30 15.88
C SER A 80 -1.64 6.53 14.92
N PRO A 81 -0.89 7.64 15.06
CA PRO A 81 0.34 7.86 14.29
C PRO A 81 1.33 6.70 14.35
N ALA A 82 1.53 6.11 15.54
CA ALA A 82 2.42 4.97 15.72
C ALA A 82 1.92 3.72 14.99
N ARG A 83 0.61 3.45 15.04
CA ARG A 83 0.01 2.32 14.30
C ARG A 83 0.10 2.54 12.79
N TYR A 84 -0.09 3.77 12.31
CA TYR A 84 0.06 4.11 10.90
C TYR A 84 1.49 3.82 10.42
N ALA A 85 2.50 4.36 11.13
CA ALA A 85 3.91 4.14 10.81
C ALA A 85 4.28 2.64 10.83
N PHE A 86 3.79 1.90 11.83
CA PHE A 86 3.98 0.45 11.92
C PHE A 86 3.36 -0.29 10.71
N ASN A 87 2.12 0.02 10.36
CA ASN A 87 1.44 -0.63 9.23
C ASN A 87 2.18 -0.35 7.91
N ILE A 88 2.58 0.90 7.67
CA ILE A 88 3.36 1.27 6.49
C ILE A 88 4.69 0.53 6.45
N ALA A 89 5.45 0.50 7.55
CA ALA A 89 6.76 -0.16 7.59
C ALA A 89 6.64 -1.69 7.37
N ILE A 90 5.70 -2.35 8.05
CA ILE A 90 5.50 -3.80 7.92
C ILE A 90 5.02 -4.15 6.51
N LEU A 91 4.06 -3.39 5.96
CA LEU A 91 3.57 -3.67 4.61
C LEU A 91 4.61 -3.33 3.55
N ALA A 92 5.43 -2.30 3.75
CA ALA A 92 6.53 -2.00 2.84
C ALA A 92 7.55 -3.14 2.77
N LEU A 93 7.96 -3.65 3.95
CA LEU A 93 8.84 -4.81 4.02
C LEU A 93 8.19 -6.07 3.43
N TRP A 94 6.92 -6.32 3.74
CA TRP A 94 6.16 -7.45 3.21
C TRP A 94 6.07 -7.42 1.69
N CYS A 95 5.70 -6.28 1.10
CA CYS A 95 5.56 -6.15 -0.35
C CYS A 95 6.93 -6.30 -1.04
N GLY A 96 7.96 -5.65 -0.51
CA GLY A 96 9.32 -5.78 -1.04
C GLY A 96 9.85 -7.21 -1.00
N LEU A 97 9.71 -7.89 0.14
CA LEU A 97 10.11 -9.29 0.29
C LEU A 97 9.28 -10.20 -0.60
N GLY A 98 7.98 -9.94 -0.73
CA GLY A 98 7.12 -10.70 -1.60
C GLY A 98 7.52 -10.56 -3.07
N VAL A 99 7.83 -9.35 -3.54
CA VAL A 99 8.37 -9.12 -4.88
C VAL A 99 9.70 -9.87 -5.04
N TRP A 100 10.61 -9.77 -4.08
CA TRP A 100 11.89 -10.47 -4.11
C TRP A 100 11.74 -12.00 -4.24
N LEU A 101 10.86 -12.60 -3.43
CA LEU A 101 10.74 -14.05 -3.28
C LEU A 101 9.80 -14.71 -4.30
N PHE A 102 8.72 -14.03 -4.70
CA PHE A 102 7.62 -14.65 -5.45
C PHE A 102 7.42 -14.06 -6.85
N CYS A 103 8.09 -12.96 -7.19
CA CYS A 103 7.97 -12.31 -8.50
C CYS A 103 9.33 -12.28 -9.24
N PRO A 104 9.87 -13.44 -9.67
CA PRO A 104 11.21 -13.53 -10.25
C PRO A 104 11.39 -12.68 -11.52
N ASP A 105 10.31 -12.45 -12.27
CA ASP A 105 10.34 -11.69 -13.52
C ASP A 105 10.45 -10.17 -13.31
N ILE A 106 10.12 -9.68 -12.11
CA ILE A 106 10.25 -8.27 -11.76
C ILE A 106 11.72 -7.96 -11.48
N GLN A 107 12.36 -7.24 -12.41
CA GLN A 107 13.75 -6.77 -12.27
C GLN A 107 13.84 -5.40 -11.59
N ILE A 108 12.98 -4.47 -12.01
CA ILE A 108 12.86 -3.13 -11.44
C ILE A 108 11.46 -2.96 -10.85
N TYR A 109 11.35 -2.43 -9.63
CA TYR A 109 10.06 -2.17 -8.99
C TYR A 109 10.05 -0.88 -8.17
N THR A 110 8.97 -0.12 -8.29
CA THR A 110 8.70 1.12 -7.57
C THR A 110 7.21 1.25 -7.26
N GLY A 111 6.88 2.01 -6.22
CA GLY A 111 5.54 2.53 -5.99
C GLY A 111 4.88 2.04 -4.70
N LEU A 112 4.03 2.90 -4.14
CA LEU A 112 3.30 2.63 -2.89
C LEU A 112 2.09 1.69 -3.08
N SER A 113 1.63 1.49 -4.32
CA SER A 113 0.29 0.95 -4.59
C SER A 113 0.06 -0.41 -3.93
N ALA A 114 1.03 -1.31 -3.97
CA ALA A 114 0.97 -2.62 -3.32
C ALA A 114 0.68 -2.51 -1.82
N LEU A 115 1.47 -1.71 -1.08
CA LEU A 115 1.23 -1.54 0.35
C LEU A 115 -0.10 -0.82 0.64
N LEU A 116 -0.55 0.09 -0.22
CA LEU A 116 -1.83 0.79 -0.04
C LEU A 116 -3.02 -0.18 -0.16
N HIS A 117 -2.92 -1.22 -1.00
CA HIS A 117 -3.90 -2.32 -1.01
C HIS A 117 -3.90 -3.08 0.33
N GLY A 118 -2.73 -3.26 0.94
CA GLY A 118 -2.65 -3.82 2.30
C GLY A 118 -3.28 -2.92 3.37
N VAL A 119 -3.02 -1.62 3.30
CA VAL A 119 -3.56 -0.64 4.27
C VAL A 119 -5.07 -0.54 4.17
N ILE A 120 -5.64 -0.48 2.96
CA ILE A 120 -7.10 -0.40 2.79
C ILE A 120 -7.79 -1.69 3.25
N ILE A 121 -7.18 -2.87 3.02
CA ILE A 121 -7.69 -4.14 3.57
C ILE A 121 -7.68 -4.10 5.09
N TRP A 122 -6.58 -3.67 5.72
CA TRP A 122 -6.51 -3.57 7.19
C TRP A 122 -7.55 -2.57 7.74
N GLY A 123 -7.68 -1.41 7.09
CA GLY A 123 -8.68 -0.38 7.43
C GLY A 123 -10.11 -0.91 7.31
N ALA A 124 -10.42 -1.63 6.25
CA ALA A 124 -11.72 -2.27 6.04
C ALA A 124 -12.08 -3.25 7.18
N VAL A 125 -11.12 -3.99 7.72
CA VAL A 125 -11.35 -4.86 8.90
C VAL A 125 -11.60 -4.05 10.18
N LYS A 126 -10.93 -2.91 10.32
CA LYS A 126 -11.18 -1.97 11.43
C LYS A 126 -12.57 -1.35 11.36
N ASP A 127 -13.06 -1.01 10.17
CA ASP A 127 -14.43 -0.56 9.94
C ASP A 127 -15.43 -1.66 10.39
N VAL A 128 -15.19 -2.92 10.00
CA VAL A 128 -16.02 -4.05 10.45
C VAL A 128 -16.00 -4.18 11.97
N GLN A 129 -14.84 -4.02 12.61
CA GLN A 129 -14.73 -4.03 14.07
C GLN A 129 -15.54 -2.90 14.72
N ALA A 130 -15.63 -1.74 14.07
CA ALA A 130 -16.43 -0.61 14.50
C ALA A 130 -17.94 -0.75 14.17
N GLY A 131 -18.36 -1.88 13.59
CA GLY A 131 -19.76 -2.14 13.22
C GLY A 131 -20.19 -1.51 11.89
N MET A 132 -19.24 -1.00 11.09
CA MET A 132 -19.54 -0.36 9.81
C MET A 132 -19.61 -1.39 8.67
N PHE A 133 -20.78 -1.49 8.03
CA PHE A 133 -20.98 -2.42 6.90
C PHE A 133 -20.11 -2.09 5.69
N SER A 134 -19.76 -0.81 5.49
CA SER A 134 -18.84 -0.37 4.43
C SER A 134 -17.49 -1.08 4.48
N GLY A 135 -17.03 -1.52 5.66
CA GLY A 135 -15.81 -2.30 5.80
C GLY A 135 -15.87 -3.62 5.03
N TRP A 136 -17.00 -4.33 5.05
CA TRP A 136 -17.16 -5.57 4.26
C TRP A 136 -17.11 -5.29 2.75
N LEU A 137 -17.74 -4.20 2.31
CA LEU A 137 -17.74 -3.79 0.91
C LEU A 137 -16.34 -3.40 0.43
N LEU A 138 -15.58 -2.66 1.23
CA LEU A 138 -14.20 -2.30 0.92
C LEU A 138 -13.31 -3.54 0.88
N PHE A 139 -13.40 -4.41 1.90
CA PHE A 139 -12.60 -5.64 1.94
C PHE A 139 -12.86 -6.52 0.72
N ALA A 140 -14.14 -6.83 0.42
CA ALA A 140 -14.53 -7.66 -0.71
C ALA A 140 -14.22 -6.98 -2.05
N GLY A 141 -14.47 -5.67 -2.16
CA GLY A 141 -14.22 -4.90 -3.37
C GLY A 141 -12.73 -4.81 -3.72
N THR A 142 -11.86 -4.58 -2.73
CA THR A 142 -10.40 -4.58 -2.95
C THR A 142 -9.91 -5.95 -3.39
N TRP A 143 -10.36 -7.04 -2.74
CA TRP A 143 -10.00 -8.40 -3.15
C TRP A 143 -10.52 -8.73 -4.56
N ALA A 144 -11.77 -8.41 -4.86
CA ALA A 144 -12.36 -8.62 -6.18
C ALA A 144 -11.56 -7.89 -7.26
N LYS A 145 -11.19 -6.62 -7.02
CA LYS A 145 -10.36 -5.82 -7.92
C LYS A 145 -9.00 -6.48 -8.17
N VAL A 146 -8.32 -6.92 -7.12
CA VAL A 146 -6.96 -7.48 -7.23
C VAL A 146 -6.98 -8.87 -7.88
N ILE A 147 -8.00 -9.69 -7.61
CA ILE A 147 -8.20 -10.97 -8.32
C ILE A 147 -8.52 -10.70 -9.80
N TRP A 148 -9.33 -9.69 -10.10
CA TRP A 148 -9.63 -9.32 -11.47
C TRP A 148 -8.37 -8.92 -12.24
N GLU A 149 -7.46 -8.15 -11.65
CA GLU A 149 -6.16 -7.80 -12.25
C GLU A 149 -5.33 -9.03 -12.61
N GLN A 150 -5.39 -10.10 -11.80
CA GLN A 150 -4.68 -11.36 -12.07
C GLN A 150 -5.24 -12.11 -13.29
N ILE A 151 -6.51 -11.90 -13.63
CA ILE A 151 -7.18 -12.56 -14.76
C ILE A 151 -7.09 -11.68 -16.02
N ALA A 152 -7.37 -10.39 -15.88
CA ALA A 152 -7.45 -9.44 -16.99
C ALA A 152 -6.08 -8.85 -17.38
N GLY A 153 -5.09 -8.95 -16.50
CA GLY A 153 -3.79 -8.31 -16.66
C GLY A 153 -3.76 -6.84 -16.17
N PRO A 154 -2.60 -6.18 -16.28
CA PRO A 154 -2.42 -4.80 -15.88
C PRO A 154 -3.25 -3.85 -16.77
N SER A 155 -3.73 -2.75 -16.19
CA SER A 155 -4.40 -1.70 -16.97
C SER A 155 -3.42 -1.03 -17.93
N GLU A 156 -3.70 -1.12 -19.24
CA GLU A 156 -2.87 -0.49 -20.29
C GLU A 156 -2.82 1.03 -20.14
N SER A 157 -3.97 1.67 -19.90
CA SER A 157 -4.04 3.13 -19.76
C SER A 157 -3.26 3.63 -18.55
N VAL A 158 -3.29 2.90 -17.43
CA VAL A 158 -2.47 3.21 -16.26
C VAL A 158 -0.99 2.97 -16.57
N SER A 159 -0.66 1.86 -17.22
CA SER A 159 0.73 1.51 -17.57
C SER A 159 1.37 2.57 -18.49
N GLN A 160 0.61 3.08 -19.46
CA GLN A 160 1.03 4.20 -20.31
C GLN A 160 1.23 5.48 -19.51
N LEU A 161 0.30 5.81 -18.62
CA LEU A 161 0.37 7.02 -17.79
C LEU A 161 1.58 7.00 -16.85
N ILE A 162 1.91 5.85 -16.26
CA ILE A 162 3.03 5.71 -15.33
C ILE A 162 4.36 5.34 -16.01
N ALA A 163 4.36 5.16 -17.33
CA ALA A 163 5.51 4.71 -18.13
C ALA A 163 6.18 3.45 -17.55
N SER A 164 5.38 2.54 -16.98
CA SER A 164 5.83 1.32 -16.33
C SER A 164 4.69 0.30 -16.30
N ASN A 165 5.02 -0.99 -16.26
CA ASN A 165 4.01 -2.03 -16.10
C ASN A 165 3.44 -1.98 -14.68
N VAL A 166 2.12 -2.02 -14.55
CA VAL A 166 1.48 -2.16 -13.24
C VAL A 166 1.82 -3.53 -12.65
N ALA A 167 2.50 -3.55 -11.51
CA ALA A 167 2.91 -4.77 -10.82
C ALA A 167 1.72 -5.42 -10.09
N ILE A 168 0.81 -6.04 -10.84
CA ILE A 168 -0.41 -6.66 -10.32
C ILE A 168 -0.14 -7.75 -9.27
N ASP A 169 0.99 -8.46 -9.38
CA ASP A 169 1.40 -9.47 -8.40
C ASP A 169 1.78 -8.83 -7.06
N ALA A 170 2.42 -7.66 -7.10
CA ALA A 170 2.70 -6.89 -5.91
C ALA A 170 1.41 -6.39 -5.24
N HIS A 171 0.38 -6.02 -6.02
CA HIS A 171 -0.94 -5.69 -5.45
C HIS A 171 -1.57 -6.89 -4.73
N PHE A 172 -1.49 -8.09 -5.32
CA PHE A 172 -1.96 -9.33 -4.70
C PHE A 172 -1.22 -9.64 -3.40
N ILE A 173 0.11 -9.56 -3.42
CA ILE A 173 0.95 -9.68 -2.22
C ILE A 173 0.56 -8.66 -1.16
N GLY A 174 0.34 -7.41 -1.54
CA GLY A 174 -0.08 -6.34 -0.64
C GLY A 174 -1.43 -6.63 0.03
N ALA A 175 -2.42 -7.11 -0.72
CA ALA A 175 -3.72 -7.50 -0.18
C ALA A 175 -3.63 -8.68 0.81
N ILE A 176 -2.76 -9.66 0.54
CA ILE A 176 -2.44 -10.73 1.51
C ILE A 176 -1.83 -10.12 2.77
N GLY A 177 -0.82 -9.25 2.63
CA GLY A 177 -0.15 -8.61 3.75
C GLY A 177 -1.11 -7.84 4.66
N GLY A 178 -2.03 -7.08 4.08
CA GLY A 178 -3.09 -6.39 4.81
C GLY A 178 -4.01 -7.35 5.57
N THR A 179 -4.39 -8.45 4.93
CA THR A 179 -5.24 -9.49 5.54
C THR A 179 -4.55 -10.13 6.74
N LEU A 180 -3.27 -10.51 6.59
CA LEU A 180 -2.46 -11.09 7.67
C LEU A 180 -2.26 -10.11 8.83
N LEU A 181 -1.96 -8.85 8.51
CA LEU A 181 -1.81 -7.78 9.50
C LEU A 181 -3.11 -7.53 10.29
N ALA A 182 -4.27 -7.81 9.67
CA ALA A 182 -5.58 -7.66 10.28
C ALA A 182 -6.05 -8.88 11.09
N LEU A 183 -5.37 -10.03 11.03
CA LEU A 183 -5.77 -11.24 11.76
C LEU A 183 -6.02 -11.03 13.27
N PRO A 184 -5.18 -10.29 14.02
CA PRO A 184 -5.44 -10.04 15.44
C PRO A 184 -6.72 -9.24 15.69
N VAL A 185 -7.14 -8.41 14.72
CA VAL A 185 -8.40 -7.66 14.77
C VAL A 185 -9.57 -8.60 14.51
N PHE A 186 -9.50 -9.43 13.46
CA PHE A 186 -10.53 -10.44 13.17
C PHE A 186 -10.80 -11.38 14.33
N ILE A 187 -9.74 -11.90 14.97
CA ILE A 187 -9.88 -12.81 16.12
C ILE A 187 -10.66 -12.14 17.26
N LYS A 188 -10.42 -10.84 17.51
CA LYS A 188 -11.17 -10.08 18.51
C LYS A 188 -12.64 -9.89 18.13
N ILE A 189 -12.93 -9.65 16.83
CA ILE A 189 -14.30 -9.51 16.35
C ILE A 189 -15.09 -10.81 16.58
N ILE A 190 -14.49 -11.97 16.29
CA ILE A 190 -15.14 -13.27 16.47
C ILE A 190 -15.40 -13.54 17.95
N LYS A 191 -14.38 -13.39 18.80
CA LYS A 191 -14.49 -13.64 20.25
C LYS A 191 -15.49 -12.74 20.97
N ASN A 192 -15.73 -11.53 20.47
CA ASN A 192 -16.70 -10.61 21.06
C ASN A 192 -18.14 -10.86 20.59
N ARG A 193 -18.36 -11.79 19.66
CA ARG A 193 -19.69 -12.20 19.17
C ARG A 193 -20.21 -13.48 19.84
N GLU A 194 -19.32 -14.22 20.53
CA GLU A 194 -19.65 -15.35 21.40
C GLU A 194 -20.07 -14.85 22.80
#